data_AF-A0A0S9KHL2-F1
#
_entry.id   AF-A0A0S9KHL2-F1
#
_cell.length_a   1.000
_cell.length_b   1.000
_cell.length_c   1.000
_cell.angle_alpha   90.00
_cell.angle_beta   90.00
_cell.angle_gamma   90.00
#
_symmetry.space_group_name_H-M   'P 1'
#
loop_
_entity.id
_entity.type
_entity.pdbx_description
1 polymer ?
#
loop_
_entity_poly.entity_id
_entity_poly.type
_entity_poly.pdbx_seq_one_letter_code
_entity_poly.pdbx_strand_id
1 'polypeptide(L)'
;MVVAPPVRKARTAPKSSLREPVGGSGTASAKSLRRPPVDVGDRRIYHVTHVANLAGIVAQDMLVPDAGDTAAETDVQVFSADERAARRGTPVPGRDTVVADHVPFSLTPNSSAWESIRAGIDDPRIDPAAAAAAASEFVVLVSTIREALSVQVTDDGISSTGIVVTDGYAPGPLTRFATTSDDVQRMLVALGDEDEPDALLRAELLAPGVFPLASITLIGVANDKVRDEVRGILHAAAHKPKVAVYPPWFQAADEVRY
;
A
#
# COMPACT_ATOMS: atom_id res chain seq x y z
N MET A 1 -43.20 -18.20 -50.71
CA MET A 1 -44.61 -18.12 -51.13
C MET A 1 -45.43 -17.66 -49.92
N VAL A 2 -46.21 -16.60 -50.12
CA VAL A 2 -46.93 -15.80 -49.12
C VAL A 2 -48.12 -16.57 -48.54
N VAL A 3 -48.37 -16.47 -47.22
CA VAL A 3 -49.73 -16.61 -46.65
C VAL A 3 -49.89 -15.66 -45.46
N ALA A 4 -50.95 -14.85 -45.48
CA ALA A 4 -51.54 -14.11 -44.36
C ALA A 4 -53.06 -14.36 -44.38
N PRO A 5 -53.86 -13.79 -43.45
CA PRO A 5 -54.14 -14.09 -42.02
C PRO A 5 -55.58 -14.69 -41.87
N PRO A 6 -56.24 -14.93 -40.68
CA PRO A 6 -56.91 -13.84 -39.91
C PRO A 6 -57.31 -14.08 -38.40
N VAL A 7 -57.57 -12.95 -37.70
CA VAL A 7 -58.71 -12.59 -36.79
C VAL A 7 -58.92 -13.20 -35.38
N ARG A 8 -59.16 -12.25 -34.44
CA ARG A 8 -59.50 -12.29 -33.00
C ARG A 8 -60.89 -12.87 -32.65
N LYS A 9 -61.04 -13.37 -31.40
CA LYS A 9 -62.29 -13.29 -30.61
C LYS A 9 -61.98 -12.92 -29.14
N ALA A 10 -62.97 -12.32 -28.48
CA ALA A 10 -62.81 -11.42 -27.32
C ALA A 10 -63.46 -11.91 -26.00
N ARG A 11 -62.91 -11.38 -24.89
CA ARG A 11 -63.48 -11.00 -23.57
C ARG A 11 -64.29 -12.01 -22.74
N THR A 12 -63.89 -12.11 -21.47
CA THR A 12 -64.77 -11.82 -20.32
C THR A 12 -63.96 -11.38 -19.10
N ALA A 13 -64.38 -10.31 -18.44
CA ALA A 13 -63.90 -9.90 -17.10
C ALA A 13 -64.99 -10.23 -16.08
N PRO A 14 -64.61 -10.54 -14.82
CA PRO A 14 -65.40 -9.97 -13.73
C PRO A 14 -64.58 -9.47 -12.52
N LYS A 15 -65.02 -8.28 -12.09
CA LYS A 15 -65.33 -7.83 -10.72
C LYS A 15 -64.21 -7.64 -9.69
N SER A 16 -63.98 -6.34 -9.47
CA SER A 16 -63.59 -5.66 -8.23
C SER A 16 -64.07 -6.35 -6.95
N SER A 17 -63.13 -6.52 -6.02
CA SER A 17 -63.37 -6.62 -4.59
C SER A 17 -62.38 -5.69 -3.89
N LEU A 18 -62.93 -4.61 -3.32
CA LEU A 18 -62.27 -3.76 -2.34
C LEU A 18 -62.17 -4.55 -1.03
N ARG A 19 -60.96 -4.91 -0.63
CA ARG A 19 -60.62 -5.22 0.76
C ARG A 19 -59.29 -4.58 1.07
N GLU A 20 -59.34 -3.49 1.85
CA GLU A 20 -58.19 -2.99 2.58
C GLU A 20 -57.84 -4.00 3.69
N PRO A 21 -56.59 -4.46 3.79
CA PRO A 21 -56.06 -4.96 5.05
C PRO A 21 -55.40 -3.81 5.79
N VAL A 22 -56.10 -3.35 6.82
CA VAL A 22 -55.62 -2.90 8.13
C VAL A 22 -54.10 -2.78 8.27
N GLY A 23 -53.66 -1.55 8.58
CA GLY A 23 -52.29 -1.23 8.91
C GLY A 23 -51.70 -2.16 9.97
N GLY A 24 -50.82 -3.05 9.52
CA GLY A 24 -49.83 -3.68 10.35
C GLY A 24 -48.60 -2.78 10.36
N SER A 25 -48.29 -2.18 11.50
CA SER A 25 -47.00 -1.55 11.78
C SER A 25 -45.94 -2.66 11.84
N GLY A 26 -45.58 -3.18 10.68
CA GLY A 26 -44.42 -4.04 10.49
C GLY A 26 -43.24 -3.11 10.30
N THR A 27 -42.44 -2.93 11.34
CA THR A 27 -41.06 -2.43 11.21
C THR A 27 -40.34 -3.35 10.24
N ALA A 28 -40.34 -2.97 8.96
CA ALA A 28 -39.42 -3.51 7.98
C ALA A 28 -38.04 -3.12 8.47
N SER A 29 -37.45 -3.99 9.28
CA SER A 29 -36.09 -3.89 9.75
C SER A 29 -35.26 -3.78 8.49
N ALA A 30 -34.78 -2.56 8.21
CA ALA A 30 -33.87 -2.29 7.13
C ALA A 30 -32.67 -3.20 7.39
N LYS A 31 -32.61 -4.34 6.71
CA LYS A 31 -31.41 -5.14 6.62
C LYS A 31 -30.41 -4.22 5.98
N SER A 32 -29.61 -3.55 6.82
CA SER A 32 -28.36 -2.93 6.42
C SER A 32 -27.67 -3.98 5.56
N LEU A 33 -27.58 -3.70 4.27
CA LEU A 33 -26.71 -4.43 3.35
C LEU A 33 -25.30 -4.13 3.82
N ARG A 34 -24.87 -4.76 4.93
CA ARG A 34 -23.49 -4.70 5.39
C ARG A 34 -22.69 -5.32 4.27
N ARG A 35 -21.97 -4.47 3.55
CA ARG A 35 -20.95 -4.88 2.59
C ARG A 35 -20.08 -5.93 3.31
N PRO A 36 -19.73 -7.04 2.64
CA PRO A 36 -18.83 -8.03 3.24
C PRO A 36 -17.58 -7.31 3.78
N PRO A 37 -17.02 -7.75 4.93
CA PRO A 37 -15.78 -7.19 5.42
C PRO A 37 -14.73 -7.21 4.31
N VAL A 38 -14.17 -6.05 3.98
CA VAL A 38 -13.08 -5.95 3.01
C VAL A 38 -11.85 -6.54 3.68
N ASP A 39 -11.33 -7.65 3.14
CA ASP A 39 -10.03 -8.18 3.57
C ASP A 39 -8.93 -7.29 2.98
N VAL A 40 -8.29 -6.51 3.85
CA VAL A 40 -7.18 -5.62 3.49
C VAL A 40 -5.83 -6.34 3.55
N GLY A 41 -5.77 -7.56 4.08
CA GLY A 41 -4.52 -8.29 4.34
C GLY A 41 -3.72 -8.57 3.07
N ASP A 42 -4.40 -8.88 1.96
CA ASP A 42 -3.76 -9.19 0.68
C ASP A 42 -3.37 -7.93 -0.12
N ARG A 43 -3.67 -6.74 0.41
CA ARG A 43 -3.24 -5.47 -0.19
C ARG A 43 -1.71 -5.41 -0.17
N ARG A 44 -1.13 -5.07 -1.32
CA ARG A 44 0.31 -4.90 -1.47
C ARG A 44 0.79 -3.61 -0.83
N ILE A 45 1.99 -3.66 -0.30
CA ILE A 45 2.73 -2.52 0.22
C ILE A 45 4.10 -2.47 -0.46
N TYR A 46 4.61 -1.26 -0.67
CA TYR A 46 5.72 -0.99 -1.57
C TYR A 46 6.81 -0.20 -0.87
N HIS A 47 8.03 -0.69 -0.87
CA HIS A 47 9.20 0.02 -0.37
C HIS A 47 10.16 0.28 -1.54
N VAL A 48 10.37 1.55 -1.85
CA VAL A 48 11.29 1.96 -2.91
C VAL A 48 12.67 2.17 -2.30
N THR A 49 13.70 1.63 -2.94
CA THR A 49 15.10 1.85 -2.57
C THR A 49 16.00 1.79 -3.79
N HIS A 50 17.18 2.39 -3.71
CA HIS A 50 18.17 2.32 -4.79
C HIS A 50 18.76 0.91 -4.88
N VAL A 51 19.10 0.45 -6.09
CA VAL A 51 19.64 -0.91 -6.32
C VAL A 51 20.94 -1.17 -5.56
N ALA A 52 21.76 -0.13 -5.37
CA ALA A 52 23.01 -0.21 -4.59
C ALA A 52 22.78 -0.68 -3.14
N ASN A 53 21.64 -0.30 -2.54
CA ASN A 53 21.31 -0.67 -1.16
C ASN A 53 20.94 -2.15 -1.02
N LEU A 54 20.60 -2.83 -2.13
CA LEU A 54 20.04 -4.17 -2.08
C LEU A 54 21.06 -5.19 -1.55
N ALA A 55 22.35 -5.02 -1.87
CA ALA A 55 23.39 -5.91 -1.35
C ALA A 55 23.48 -5.84 0.19
N GLY A 56 23.36 -4.64 0.77
CA GLY A 56 23.31 -4.44 2.22
C GLY A 56 22.08 -5.08 2.86
N ILE A 57 20.90 -4.86 2.27
CA ILE A 57 19.63 -5.47 2.72
C ILE A 57 19.73 -7.01 2.70
N VAL A 58 20.30 -7.57 1.63
CA VAL A 58 20.49 -9.03 1.50
C VAL A 58 21.49 -9.57 2.50
N ALA A 59 22.60 -8.86 2.75
CA ALA A 59 23.61 -9.27 3.72
C ALA A 59 23.07 -9.26 5.16
N GLN A 60 22.17 -8.32 5.47
CA GLN A 60 21.51 -8.21 6.78
C GLN A 60 20.26 -9.10 6.89
N ASP A 61 19.74 -9.63 5.77
CA ASP A 61 18.49 -10.38 5.67
C ASP A 61 17.25 -9.61 6.18
N MET A 62 17.32 -8.28 6.19
CA MET A 62 16.26 -7.40 6.69
C MET A 62 16.38 -5.98 6.14
N LEU A 63 15.25 -5.27 6.08
CA LEU A 63 15.20 -3.82 5.97
C LEU A 63 15.29 -3.25 7.39
N VAL A 64 16.10 -2.21 7.55
CA VAL A 64 16.32 -1.56 8.85
C VAL A 64 15.70 -0.15 8.82
N PRO A 65 15.04 0.28 9.90
CA PRO A 65 14.52 1.63 10.02
C PRO A 65 15.67 2.66 10.10
N ASP A 66 15.37 3.94 9.86
CA ASP A 66 16.37 5.04 9.88
C ASP A 66 16.77 5.45 11.32
N ALA A 67 16.13 4.89 12.35
CA ALA A 67 16.50 5.11 13.75
C ALA A 67 17.72 4.30 14.20
N GLY A 68 18.55 4.94 15.03
CA GLY A 68 19.63 4.32 15.81
C GLY A 68 21.01 4.26 15.12
N ASP A 69 22.01 3.79 15.87
CA ASP A 69 23.39 3.58 15.40
C ASP A 69 23.51 2.42 14.39
N THR A 70 22.44 1.64 14.25
CA THR A 70 22.31 0.53 13.30
C THR A 70 21.61 0.95 12.01
N ALA A 71 21.26 2.23 11.83
CA ALA A 71 20.77 2.73 10.54
C ALA A 71 21.75 2.23 9.49
N ALA A 72 21.26 1.36 8.59
CA ALA A 72 22.13 0.80 7.57
C ALA A 72 22.78 2.00 6.85
N GLU A 73 24.11 2.03 6.79
CA GLU A 73 24.81 2.89 5.86
C GLU A 73 24.40 2.43 4.47
N THR A 74 23.24 2.92 4.01
CA THR A 74 22.77 2.71 2.66
C THR A 74 23.57 3.66 1.79
N ASP A 75 24.12 3.10 0.72
CA ASP A 75 24.95 3.84 -0.23
C ASP A 75 24.19 5.05 -0.80
N VAL A 76 22.87 4.90 -0.99
CA VAL A 76 22.00 5.96 -1.51
C VAL A 76 20.74 6.08 -0.64
N GLN A 77 20.56 7.24 -0.01
CA GLN A 77 19.34 7.56 0.73
C GLN A 77 18.21 7.94 -0.23
N VAL A 78 16.97 7.51 0.06
CA VAL A 78 15.79 7.97 -0.70
C VAL A 78 15.27 9.30 -0.15
N PHE A 79 15.26 9.43 1.18
CA PHE A 79 14.79 10.62 1.87
C PHE A 79 15.95 11.56 2.23
N SER A 80 15.71 12.87 2.09
CA SER A 80 16.67 13.91 2.42
C SER A 80 17.07 13.89 3.89
N ALA A 81 18.18 14.53 4.24
CA ALA A 81 18.62 14.61 5.64
C ALA A 81 17.58 15.30 6.55
N ASP A 82 16.95 16.36 6.06
CA ASP A 82 15.89 17.09 6.77
C ASP A 82 14.63 16.24 6.94
N GLU A 83 14.26 15.49 5.90
CA GLU A 83 13.16 14.54 5.94
C GLU A 83 13.38 13.45 7.01
N ARG A 84 14.56 12.84 6.99
CA ARG A 84 14.95 11.84 7.99
C ARG A 84 14.98 12.43 9.40
N ALA A 85 15.45 13.66 9.56
CA ALA A 85 15.40 14.38 10.85
C ALA A 85 13.96 14.63 11.31
N ALA A 86 13.05 15.03 10.41
CA ALA A 86 11.64 15.21 10.71
C ALA A 86 10.99 13.89 11.17
N ARG A 87 11.29 12.77 10.50
CA ARG A 87 10.83 11.43 10.92
C ARG A 87 11.38 11.01 12.28
N ARG A 88 12.64 11.32 12.60
CA ARG A 88 13.23 11.09 13.94
C ARG A 88 12.60 11.95 15.04
N GLY A 89 12.05 13.11 14.68
CA GLY A 89 11.38 14.01 15.61
C GLY A 89 9.86 13.80 15.74
N THR A 90 9.24 12.96 14.91
CA THR A 90 7.78 12.80 14.87
C THR A 90 7.34 11.61 15.72
N PRO A 91 6.68 11.82 16.88
CA PRO A 91 6.19 10.74 17.72
C PRO A 91 4.99 10.03 17.10
N VAL A 92 4.89 8.72 17.28
CA VAL A 92 3.71 7.94 16.89
C VAL A 92 2.66 8.01 18.01
N PRO A 93 1.44 8.52 17.74
CA PRO A 93 0.44 8.72 18.78
C PRO A 93 0.08 7.42 19.53
N GLY A 94 0.16 7.48 20.87
CA GLY A 94 -0.16 6.34 21.74
C GLY A 94 0.92 5.25 21.80
N ARG A 95 2.14 5.53 21.31
CA ARG A 95 3.30 4.63 21.39
C ARG A 95 4.53 5.39 21.89
N ASP A 96 5.48 4.66 22.46
CA ASP A 96 6.78 5.19 22.89
C ASP A 96 7.83 5.00 21.77
N THR A 97 7.49 5.47 20.57
CA THR A 97 8.30 5.33 19.34
C THR A 97 8.10 6.55 18.46
N VAL A 98 9.05 6.82 17.57
CA VAL A 98 8.98 7.84 16.52
C VAL A 98 8.80 7.19 15.15
N VAL A 99 8.44 7.99 14.14
CA VAL A 99 8.26 7.49 12.75
C VAL A 99 9.54 6.81 12.25
N ALA A 100 10.71 7.35 12.60
CA ALA A 100 11.99 6.76 12.21
C ALA A 100 12.27 5.38 12.82
N ASP A 101 11.54 4.92 13.85
CA ASP A 101 11.65 3.56 14.40
C ASP A 101 10.94 2.50 13.54
N HIS A 102 10.39 2.90 12.40
CA HIS A 102 9.59 2.06 11.54
C HIS A 102 10.14 2.05 10.11
N VAL A 103 10.08 0.91 9.44
CA VAL A 103 10.32 0.80 8.00
C VAL A 103 9.07 1.33 7.27
N PRO A 104 9.19 2.39 6.44
CA PRO A 104 8.06 2.95 5.73
C PRO A 104 7.76 2.16 4.45
N PHE A 105 6.49 1.90 4.21
CA PHE A 105 5.96 1.37 2.97
C PHE A 105 4.87 2.28 2.42
N SER A 106 4.88 2.53 1.12
CA SER A 106 3.75 3.13 0.40
C SER A 106 2.62 2.12 0.21
N LEU A 107 1.37 2.60 0.19
CA LEU A 107 0.18 1.77 -0.07
C LEU A 107 -0.19 1.64 -1.56
N THR A 108 0.60 2.27 -2.43
CA THR A 108 0.46 2.28 -3.89
C THR A 108 1.85 2.29 -4.54
N PRO A 109 2.05 1.66 -5.71
CA PRO A 109 3.30 1.77 -6.46
C PRO A 109 3.46 3.14 -7.15
N ASN A 110 2.49 4.05 -6.99
CA ASN A 110 2.50 5.40 -7.53
C ASN A 110 2.52 6.46 -6.41
N SER A 111 3.21 6.19 -5.31
CA SER A 111 3.26 7.16 -4.21
C SER A 111 3.88 8.47 -4.67
N SER A 112 3.40 9.57 -4.12
CA SER A 112 3.85 10.93 -4.45
C SER A 112 5.37 11.08 -4.35
N ALA A 113 6.00 10.50 -3.33
CA ALA A 113 7.46 10.53 -3.18
C ALA A 113 8.17 9.77 -4.32
N TRP A 114 7.63 8.63 -4.74
CA TRP A 114 8.20 7.88 -5.86
C TRP A 114 7.94 8.57 -7.20
N GLU A 115 6.76 9.15 -7.39
CA GLU A 115 6.44 9.95 -8.57
C GLU A 115 7.37 11.16 -8.70
N SER A 116 7.73 11.82 -7.60
CA SER A 116 8.68 12.92 -7.63
C SER A 116 10.02 12.50 -8.26
N ILE A 117 10.51 11.30 -7.94
CA ILE A 117 11.74 10.75 -8.54
C ILE A 117 11.51 10.40 -10.02
N ARG A 118 10.42 9.70 -10.36
CA ARG A 118 10.13 9.28 -11.75
C ARG A 118 9.95 10.45 -12.70
N ALA A 119 9.27 11.50 -12.25
CA ALA A 119 8.95 12.68 -13.04
C ALA A 119 10.02 13.79 -12.93
N GLY A 120 11.05 13.61 -12.11
CA GLY A 120 12.07 14.64 -11.86
C GLY A 120 11.49 15.93 -11.25
N ILE A 121 10.46 15.80 -10.42
CA ILE A 121 9.84 16.92 -9.70
C ILE A 121 10.73 17.27 -8.52
N ASP A 122 11.00 18.56 -8.35
CA ASP A 122 11.72 19.08 -7.18
C ASP A 122 10.86 18.89 -5.92
N ASP A 123 11.24 17.91 -5.10
CA ASP A 123 10.58 17.55 -3.85
C ASP A 123 11.61 17.59 -2.72
N PRO A 124 11.50 18.54 -1.77
CA PRO A 124 12.50 18.73 -0.71
C PRO A 124 12.62 17.55 0.25
N ARG A 125 11.67 16.61 0.20
CA ARG A 125 11.69 15.38 1.00
C ARG A 125 12.65 14.33 0.43
N ILE A 126 13.02 14.43 -0.84
CA ILE A 126 13.85 13.46 -1.55
C ILE A 126 15.31 13.84 -1.44
N ASP A 127 16.17 12.85 -1.22
CA ASP A 127 17.62 13.07 -1.20
C ASP A 127 18.12 13.54 -2.58
N PRO A 128 19.03 14.54 -2.67
CA PRO A 128 19.53 15.03 -3.95
C PRO A 128 20.16 13.95 -4.83
N ALA A 129 20.83 12.95 -4.24
CA ALA A 129 21.42 11.85 -5.02
C ALA A 129 20.33 10.93 -5.59
N ALA A 130 19.27 10.65 -4.82
CA ALA A 130 18.12 9.91 -5.32
C ALA A 130 17.33 10.68 -6.38
N ALA A 131 17.15 12.00 -6.21
CA ALA A 131 16.47 12.85 -7.19
C ALA A 131 17.22 12.94 -8.53
N ALA A 132 18.56 12.81 -8.50
CA ALA A 132 19.40 12.83 -9.70
C ALA A 132 19.56 11.46 -10.39
N ALA A 133 19.24 10.36 -9.70
CA ALA A 133 19.34 9.01 -10.23
C ALA A 133 18.20 8.69 -11.22
N ALA A 134 18.46 7.85 -12.21
CA ALA A 134 17.42 7.41 -13.12
C ALA A 134 16.45 6.47 -12.38
N ALA A 135 15.15 6.54 -12.68
CA ALA A 135 14.15 5.65 -12.08
C ALA A 135 14.52 4.15 -12.22
N SER A 136 15.18 3.77 -13.33
CA SER A 136 15.66 2.39 -13.53
C SER A 136 16.74 1.91 -12.56
N GLU A 137 17.37 2.81 -11.80
CA GLU A 137 18.38 2.48 -10.78
C GLU A 137 17.74 2.17 -9.42
N PHE A 138 16.41 2.25 -9.33
CA PHE A 138 15.66 1.86 -8.15
C PHE A 138 15.04 0.48 -8.32
N VAL A 139 14.71 -0.12 -7.18
CA VAL A 139 13.92 -1.34 -7.08
C VAL A 139 12.72 -1.09 -6.18
N VAL A 140 11.62 -1.77 -6.45
CA VAL A 140 10.40 -1.71 -5.63
C VAL A 140 10.25 -3.04 -4.91
N LEU A 141 10.50 -3.06 -3.61
CA LEU A 141 10.30 -4.23 -2.76
C LEU A 141 8.82 -4.31 -2.39
N VAL A 142 8.20 -5.47 -2.60
CA VAL A 142 6.76 -5.67 -2.43
C VAL A 142 6.48 -6.72 -1.37
N SER A 143 5.65 -6.34 -0.41
CA SER A 143 5.09 -7.24 0.60
C SER A 143 3.55 -7.09 0.63
N THR A 144 2.91 -7.65 1.65
CA THR A 144 1.49 -7.49 1.91
C THR A 144 1.25 -7.00 3.34
N ILE A 145 0.08 -6.44 3.59
CA ILE A 145 -0.32 -6.06 4.95
C ILE A 145 -0.34 -7.29 5.87
N ARG A 146 -0.73 -8.45 5.35
CA ARG A 146 -0.71 -9.73 6.07
C ARG A 146 0.70 -10.10 6.56
N GLU A 147 1.69 -9.99 5.68
CA GLU A 147 3.11 -10.24 6.02
C GLU A 147 3.60 -9.23 7.07
N ALA A 148 3.27 -7.94 6.91
CA ALA A 148 3.65 -6.92 7.87
C ALA A 148 3.04 -7.16 9.27
N LEU A 149 1.83 -7.70 9.34
CA LEU A 149 1.19 -8.10 10.58
C LEU A 149 1.81 -9.36 11.19
N SER A 150 2.24 -10.33 10.38
CA SER A 150 2.85 -11.58 10.89
C SER A 150 4.25 -11.38 11.45
N VAL A 151 5.00 -10.40 10.94
CA VAL A 151 6.33 -10.02 11.50
C VAL A 151 6.22 -9.55 12.95
N GLN A 152 5.05 -9.06 13.38
CA GLN A 152 4.82 -8.52 14.72
C GLN A 152 4.43 -9.59 15.75
N VAL A 153 4.47 -10.87 15.37
CA VAL A 153 4.22 -12.00 16.26
C VAL A 153 5.57 -12.59 16.67
N THR A 154 5.90 -12.55 17.97
CA THR A 154 7.09 -13.22 18.53
C THR A 154 6.69 -14.54 19.19
N ASP A 155 7.67 -15.40 19.49
CA ASP A 155 7.45 -16.68 20.18
C ASP A 155 6.82 -16.51 21.59
N ASP A 156 6.96 -15.31 22.19
CA ASP A 156 6.36 -14.92 23.47
C ASP A 156 4.94 -14.32 23.34
N GLY A 157 4.37 -14.25 22.12
CA GLY A 157 3.04 -13.72 21.82
C GLY A 157 3.02 -12.55 20.82
N ILE A 158 1.91 -11.80 20.78
CA ILE A 158 1.81 -10.58 19.95
C ILE A 158 2.71 -9.51 20.58
N SER A 159 3.79 -9.11 19.88
CA SER A 159 4.56 -7.92 20.25
C SER A 159 3.64 -6.70 20.11
N SER A 160 3.65 -5.82 21.12
CA SER A 160 2.67 -4.75 21.32
C SER A 160 2.71 -3.61 20.29
N THR A 161 3.44 -3.76 19.19
CA THR A 161 3.57 -2.76 18.14
C THR A 161 3.02 -3.31 16.83
N GLY A 162 1.70 -3.42 16.71
CA GLY A 162 1.09 -3.62 15.39
C GLY A 162 1.55 -2.54 14.39
N ILE A 163 1.32 -2.75 13.10
CA ILE A 163 1.58 -1.73 12.08
C ILE A 163 0.89 -0.38 12.42
N VAL A 164 1.45 0.73 11.94
CA VAL A 164 0.77 2.03 11.88
C VAL A 164 0.36 2.28 10.44
N VAL A 165 -0.78 2.93 10.24
CA VAL A 165 -1.13 3.49 8.93
C VAL A 165 -1.34 4.99 9.08
N THR A 166 -0.84 5.76 8.12
CA THR A 166 -1.11 7.19 8.00
C THR A 166 -1.91 7.46 6.74
N ASP A 167 -2.78 8.47 6.76
CA ASP A 167 -3.53 8.92 5.57
C ASP A 167 -2.77 9.98 4.75
N GLY A 168 -1.48 10.15 5.04
CA GLY A 168 -0.61 11.11 4.42
C GLY A 168 0.84 10.93 4.86
N TYR A 169 1.67 11.88 4.45
CA TYR A 169 3.08 11.93 4.79
C TYR A 169 3.26 12.02 6.31
N ALA A 170 3.98 11.07 6.93
CA ALA A 170 3.91 10.85 8.37
C ALA A 170 4.32 12.07 9.25
N PRO A 171 5.42 12.79 8.97
CA PRO A 171 5.74 14.06 9.65
C PRO A 171 4.85 15.26 9.30
N GLY A 172 3.83 15.08 8.45
CA GLY A 172 2.92 16.14 8.05
C GLY A 172 2.02 16.60 9.21
N PRO A 173 1.80 17.92 9.40
CA PRO A 173 1.09 18.45 10.57
C PRO A 173 -0.40 18.10 10.61
N LEU A 174 -1.00 17.72 9.48
CA LEU A 174 -2.41 17.34 9.36
C LEU A 174 -2.60 15.82 9.17
N THR A 175 -1.51 15.06 9.19
CA THR A 175 -1.53 13.62 8.94
C THR A 175 -2.14 12.89 10.13
N ARG A 176 -3.13 12.04 9.85
CA ARG A 176 -3.77 11.22 10.87
C ARG A 176 -3.08 9.87 10.94
N PHE A 177 -2.93 9.38 12.16
CA PHE A 177 -2.32 8.09 12.46
C PHE A 177 -3.40 7.11 12.95
N ALA A 178 -3.44 5.94 12.35
CA ALA A 178 -4.14 4.77 12.85
C ALA A 178 -3.13 3.84 13.54
N THR A 179 -3.27 3.69 14.86
CA THR A 179 -2.32 2.94 15.69
C THR A 179 -2.94 1.75 16.42
N THR A 180 -4.28 1.59 16.33
CA THR A 180 -4.99 0.39 16.81
C THR A 180 -5.45 -0.47 15.64
N SER A 181 -5.64 -1.77 15.86
CA SER A 181 -6.08 -2.72 14.82
C SER A 181 -7.37 -2.25 14.12
N ASP A 182 -8.35 -1.79 14.90
CA ASP A 182 -9.63 -1.32 14.36
C ASP A 182 -9.49 -0.01 13.57
N ASP A 183 -8.66 0.93 14.05
CA ASP A 183 -8.42 2.19 13.34
C ASP A 183 -7.64 1.93 12.05
N VAL A 184 -6.67 1.02 12.07
CA VAL A 184 -5.88 0.61 10.90
C VAL A 184 -6.80 -0.01 9.85
N GLN A 185 -7.66 -0.96 10.24
CA GLN A 185 -8.60 -1.55 9.31
C GLN A 185 -9.55 -0.51 8.72
N ARG A 186 -10.11 0.39 9.55
CA ARG A 186 -11.01 1.46 9.10
C ARG A 186 -10.32 2.42 8.12
N MET A 187 -9.08 2.82 8.41
CA MET A 187 -8.30 3.71 7.56
C MET A 187 -7.94 3.04 6.23
N LEU A 188 -7.50 1.77 6.24
CA LEU A 188 -7.15 1.03 5.03
C LEU A 188 -8.36 0.82 4.10
N VAL A 189 -9.54 0.56 4.67
CA VAL A 189 -10.79 0.47 3.90
C VAL A 189 -11.14 1.83 3.30
N ALA A 190 -11.08 2.91 4.07
CA ALA A 190 -11.34 4.26 3.56
C ALA A 190 -10.38 4.66 2.43
N LEU A 191 -9.09 4.32 2.54
CA LEU A 191 -8.07 4.55 1.51
C LEU A 191 -8.21 3.62 0.28
N GLY A 192 -9.13 2.65 0.30
CA GLY A 192 -9.40 1.74 -0.81
C GLY A 192 -10.81 1.86 -1.40
N ASP A 193 -11.68 2.68 -0.81
CA ASP A 193 -13.08 2.83 -1.22
C ASP A 193 -13.29 3.90 -2.31
N GLU A 194 -12.29 4.76 -2.57
CA GLU A 194 -12.29 5.77 -3.63
C GLU A 194 -11.30 5.39 -4.76
N ASP A 195 -11.61 5.75 -6.01
CA ASP A 195 -10.68 5.61 -7.14
C ASP A 195 -9.49 6.56 -6.91
N GLU A 196 -8.37 6.01 -6.42
CA GLU A 196 -7.11 6.67 -6.06
C GLU A 196 -7.27 8.06 -5.39
N PRO A 197 -7.77 8.12 -4.14
CA PRO A 197 -7.81 9.39 -3.44
C PRO A 197 -6.38 9.92 -3.29
N ASP A 198 -6.18 11.23 -3.45
CA ASP A 198 -4.91 11.92 -3.19
C ASP A 198 -4.23 11.49 -1.88
N ALA A 199 -5.03 11.12 -0.88
CA ALA A 199 -4.57 10.56 0.38
C ALA A 199 -3.78 9.25 0.20
N LEU A 200 -4.24 8.34 -0.67
CA LEU A 200 -3.55 7.08 -0.95
C LEU A 200 -2.15 7.29 -1.53
N LEU A 201 -1.96 8.30 -2.38
CA LEU A 201 -0.65 8.64 -2.96
C LEU A 201 0.35 9.10 -1.89
N ARG A 202 -0.12 9.55 -0.73
CA ARG A 202 0.72 10.04 0.37
C ARG A 202 0.71 9.13 1.59
N ALA A 203 -0.22 8.18 1.65
CA ALA A 203 -0.42 7.28 2.78
C ALA A 203 0.74 6.30 2.93
N GLU A 204 1.14 6.08 4.18
CA GLU A 204 2.23 5.19 4.54
C GLU A 204 1.71 4.10 5.48
N LEU A 205 2.23 2.88 5.31
CA LEU A 205 2.23 1.86 6.34
C LEU A 205 3.62 1.87 6.99
N LEU A 206 3.66 2.00 8.31
CA LEU A 206 4.90 1.99 9.07
C LEU A 206 4.99 0.66 9.82
N ALA A 207 5.94 -0.18 9.41
CA ALA A 207 6.23 -1.45 10.07
C ALA A 207 7.28 -1.22 11.17
N PRO A 208 6.97 -1.47 12.45
CA PRO A 208 7.88 -1.14 13.54
C PRO A 208 9.11 -2.05 13.54
N GLY A 209 10.26 -1.47 13.92
CA GLY A 209 11.54 -2.16 13.97
C GLY A 209 12.01 -2.58 12.59
N VAL A 210 12.75 -3.70 12.55
CA VAL A 210 13.27 -4.28 11.31
C VAL A 210 12.19 -5.06 10.55
N PHE A 211 12.30 -5.11 9.23
CA PHE A 211 11.39 -5.87 8.37
C PHE A 211 12.15 -7.01 7.66
N PRO A 212 11.89 -8.29 7.98
CA PRO A 212 12.62 -9.41 7.40
C PRO A 212 12.55 -9.46 5.87
N LEU A 213 13.67 -9.75 5.21
CA LEU A 213 13.70 -9.97 3.77
C LEU A 213 12.78 -11.12 3.35
N ALA A 214 12.64 -12.14 4.20
CA ALA A 214 11.72 -13.26 4.04
C ALA A 214 10.26 -12.84 3.79
N SER A 215 9.83 -11.70 4.35
CA SER A 215 8.49 -11.15 4.17
C SER A 215 8.33 -10.33 2.88
N ILE A 216 9.39 -10.15 2.09
CA ILE A 216 9.31 -9.59 0.75
C ILE A 216 8.93 -10.70 -0.24
N THR A 217 7.81 -10.49 -0.91
CA THR A 217 7.22 -11.47 -1.84
C THR A 217 7.68 -11.28 -3.28
N LEU A 218 7.99 -10.03 -3.66
CA LEU A 218 8.36 -9.66 -5.01
C LEU A 218 9.28 -8.43 -5.01
N ILE A 219 10.21 -8.39 -5.96
CA ILE A 219 11.05 -7.23 -6.28
C ILE A 219 10.72 -6.81 -7.71
N GLY A 220 10.10 -5.64 -7.85
CA GLY A 220 9.85 -4.99 -9.12
C GLY A 220 11.09 -4.27 -9.62
N VAL A 221 11.38 -4.39 -10.92
CA VAL A 221 12.48 -3.69 -11.59
C VAL A 221 12.05 -3.12 -12.94
N ALA A 222 12.75 -2.11 -13.44
CA ALA A 222 12.38 -1.41 -14.66
C ALA A 222 12.56 -2.24 -15.94
N ASN A 223 13.60 -3.08 -16.00
CA ASN A 223 13.98 -3.80 -17.22
C ASN A 223 14.79 -5.07 -16.92
N ASP A 224 15.06 -5.87 -17.96
CA ASP A 224 15.77 -7.14 -17.84
C ASP A 224 17.22 -6.99 -17.34
N LYS A 225 17.90 -5.89 -17.69
CA LYS A 225 19.27 -5.64 -17.22
C LYS A 225 19.31 -5.53 -15.69
N VAL A 226 18.42 -4.73 -15.11
CA VAL A 226 18.32 -4.56 -13.65
C VAL A 226 17.82 -5.86 -13.01
N ARG A 227 16.93 -6.62 -13.67
CA ARG A 227 16.53 -7.95 -13.17
C ARG A 227 17.73 -8.86 -12.99
N ASP A 228 18.61 -8.93 -13.97
CA ASP A 228 19.74 -9.86 -13.94
C ASP A 228 20.76 -9.44 -12.87
N GLU A 229 20.98 -8.13 -12.70
CA GLU A 229 21.76 -7.56 -11.59
C GLU A 229 21.18 -7.95 -10.21
N VAL A 230 19.89 -7.69 -9.99
CA VAL A 230 19.18 -8.03 -8.75
C VAL A 230 19.26 -9.54 -8.48
N ARG A 231 19.09 -10.39 -9.50
CA ARG A 231 19.24 -11.85 -9.36
C ARG A 231 20.65 -12.27 -8.98
N GLY A 232 21.66 -11.55 -9.48
CA GLY A 232 23.05 -11.72 -9.07
C GLY A 232 23.24 -11.43 -7.58
N ILE A 233 22.69 -10.32 -7.09
CA ILE A 233 22.74 -9.93 -5.67
C ILE A 233 22.04 -10.98 -4.80
N LEU A 234 20.85 -11.44 -5.21
CA LEU A 234 20.07 -12.44 -4.47
C LEU A 234 20.67 -13.85 -4.52
N HIS A 235 21.71 -14.11 -5.32
CA HIS A 235 22.25 -15.47 -5.48
C HIS A 235 22.70 -16.09 -4.15
N ALA A 236 23.27 -15.28 -3.25
CA ALA A 236 23.74 -15.70 -1.93
C ALA A 236 22.69 -15.56 -0.81
N ALA A 237 21.51 -14.99 -1.10
CA ALA A 237 20.47 -14.76 -0.09
C ALA A 237 19.82 -16.07 0.37
N ALA A 238 19.48 -16.13 1.67
CA ALA A 238 18.71 -17.25 2.23
C ALA A 238 17.29 -17.28 1.63
N HIS A 239 16.62 -16.12 1.61
CA HIS A 239 15.37 -15.92 0.91
C HIS A 239 15.58 -15.22 -0.44
N LYS A 240 14.90 -15.69 -1.48
CA LYS A 240 15.04 -15.18 -2.85
C LYS A 240 13.67 -14.75 -3.38
N PRO A 241 13.22 -13.52 -3.08
CA PRO A 241 11.96 -13.01 -3.60
C PRO A 241 11.91 -13.11 -5.13
N LYS A 242 10.70 -13.25 -5.68
CA LYS A 242 10.53 -13.24 -7.14
C LYS A 242 10.94 -11.88 -7.69
N VAL A 243 11.85 -11.86 -8.67
CA VAL A 243 12.22 -10.64 -9.39
C VAL A 243 11.40 -10.53 -10.67
N ALA A 244 10.71 -9.41 -10.88
CA ALA A 244 9.82 -9.22 -12.00
C ALA A 244 10.00 -7.84 -12.64
N VAL A 245 10.00 -7.82 -13.98
CA VAL A 245 10.12 -6.59 -14.77
C VAL A 245 8.72 -5.96 -14.88
N TYR A 246 8.56 -4.75 -14.35
CA TYR A 246 7.31 -4.00 -14.37
C TYR A 246 7.56 -2.55 -14.81
N PRO A 247 7.81 -2.30 -16.12
CA PRO A 247 8.19 -0.98 -16.61
C PRO A 247 7.24 0.17 -16.21
N PRO A 248 5.89 -0.02 -16.16
CA PRO A 248 4.98 1.05 -15.72
C PRO A 248 5.24 1.57 -14.31
N TRP A 249 5.89 0.81 -13.42
CA TRP A 249 6.26 1.30 -12.08
C TRP A 249 7.45 2.25 -12.09
N PHE A 250 8.14 2.42 -13.22
CA PHE A 250 9.37 3.19 -13.35
C PHE A 250 9.28 4.30 -14.40
N GLN A 251 8.09 4.48 -14.98
CA GLN A 251 7.76 5.55 -15.91
C GLN A 251 6.96 6.63 -15.17
N ALA A 252 7.16 7.90 -15.52
CA ALA A 252 6.32 8.97 -15.01
C ALA A 252 4.87 8.77 -15.50
N ALA A 253 3.89 9.24 -14.72
CA ALA A 253 2.47 9.03 -15.03
C ALA A 253 2.09 9.53 -16.45
N ASP A 254 2.68 10.64 -16.90
CA ASP A 254 2.43 11.25 -18.22
C ASP A 254 3.05 10.47 -19.41
N GLU A 255 3.98 9.54 -19.13
CA GLU A 255 4.63 8.71 -20.14
C GLU A 255 3.86 7.40 -20.41
N VAL A 256 2.95 7.01 -19.52
CA VAL A 256 2.09 5.83 -19.68
C VAL A 256 0.93 6.16 -20.62
N ARG A 257 1.21 6.19 -21.93
CA ARG A 257 0.16 6.30 -22.96
C ARG A 257 -0.45 4.92 -23.23
N TYR A 258 -1.74 4.77 -22.94
CA TYR A 258 -2.57 3.61 -23.30
C TYR A 258 -2.78 3.51 -24.81
#